data_AF-A0A7J4ILP2-F1
#
_entry.id   AF-A0A7J4ILP2-F1
#
_cell.length_a   1.000
_cell.length_b   1.000
_cell.length_c   1.000
_cell.angle_alpha   90.00
_cell.angle_beta   90.00
_cell.angle_gamma   90.00
#
_symmetry.space_group_name_H-M   'P 1'
#
loop_
_entity.id
_entity.type
_entity.pdbx_description
1 polymer ?
#
loop_
_entity_poly.entity_id
_entity_poly.type
_entity_poly.pdbx_seq_one_letter_code
_entity_poly.pdbx_strand_id
1 'polypeptide(L)'
;MVPHSHGNGVCNCPIETSMVHIGRKWSVNILRDLFSGRKRFKDFLDANPKLSTKMLSARLKELERDRFIEKKVVSTTPLIAEYGLTQKGRALDRILYELSVFSINHCCDEVGRLTPAQKEKALSEVRGMLGL
;
A
#
# COMPACT_ATOMS: atom_id res chain seq x y z
N MET A 1 20.45 6.63 -17.42
CA MET A 1 20.55 7.90 -16.65
C MET A 1 19.52 8.84 -17.23
N VAL A 2 18.49 9.20 -16.48
CA VAL A 2 17.51 10.22 -16.89
C VAL A 2 17.86 11.51 -16.15
N PRO A 3 17.97 12.66 -16.82
CA PRO A 3 18.42 13.89 -16.19
C PRO A 3 17.31 14.48 -15.30
N HIS A 4 17.63 14.76 -14.04
CA HIS A 4 16.78 15.53 -13.14
C HIS A 4 16.95 17.03 -13.42
N SER A 5 16.14 17.56 -14.33
CA SER A 5 16.01 19.00 -14.51
C SER A 5 15.21 19.59 -13.35
N HIS A 6 15.87 20.41 -12.55
CA HIS A 6 15.22 21.31 -11.58
C HIS A 6 14.60 22.47 -12.35
N GLY A 7 13.32 22.35 -12.68
CA GLY A 7 12.52 23.39 -13.33
C GLY A 7 11.30 23.73 -12.50
N ASN A 8 11.27 24.94 -11.95
CA ASN A 8 10.09 25.53 -11.32
C ASN A 8 9.07 25.81 -12.44
N GLY A 9 8.06 24.94 -12.58
CA GLY A 9 7.01 25.03 -13.59
C GLY A 9 6.14 23.78 -13.57
N VAL A 10 4.94 23.91 -13.00
CA VAL A 10 4.00 22.82 -12.76
C VAL A 10 3.57 22.16 -14.07
N CYS A 11 4.22 21.06 -14.41
CA CYS A 11 3.66 19.99 -15.25
C CYS A 11 3.46 18.77 -14.36
N ASN A 12 2.72 18.91 -13.26
CA ASN A 12 2.47 17.80 -12.35
C ASN A 12 1.49 16.83 -13.02
N CYS A 13 2.04 15.86 -13.75
CA CYS A 13 1.28 14.67 -14.12
C CYS A 13 0.61 14.13 -12.84
N PRO A 14 -0.73 14.08 -12.77
CA PRO A 14 -1.42 13.65 -11.55
C PRO A 14 -1.03 12.23 -11.12
N ILE A 15 -0.66 11.39 -12.09
CA ILE A 15 -0.13 10.05 -11.87
C ILE A 15 1.23 10.13 -11.18
N GLU A 16 2.18 10.91 -11.68
CA GLU A 16 3.50 11.07 -11.08
C GLU A 16 3.40 11.61 -9.65
N THR A 17 2.53 12.60 -9.45
CA THR A 17 2.26 13.16 -8.11
C THR A 17 1.80 12.08 -7.14
N SER A 18 0.90 11.19 -7.58
CA SER A 18 0.44 10.06 -6.77
C SER A 18 1.58 9.07 -6.48
N MET A 19 2.40 8.77 -7.50
CA MET A 19 3.53 7.84 -7.40
C MET A 19 4.64 8.31 -6.47
N VAL A 20 4.85 9.62 -6.31
CA VAL A 20 5.78 10.17 -5.30
C VAL A 20 5.42 9.73 -3.88
N HIS A 21 4.14 9.50 -3.61
CA HIS A 21 3.65 9.03 -2.31
C HIS A 21 3.57 7.50 -2.24
N ILE A 22 2.77 6.88 -3.11
CA ILE A 22 2.44 5.44 -2.99
C ILE A 22 3.48 4.53 -3.67
N GLY A 23 4.27 5.05 -4.61
CA GLY A 23 5.29 4.30 -5.35
C GLY A 23 6.57 4.03 -4.56
N ARG A 24 6.71 4.61 -3.36
CA ARG A 24 7.87 4.36 -2.49
C ARG A 24 7.85 2.91 -2.00
N LYS A 25 9.02 2.25 -2.00
CA LYS A 25 9.21 0.86 -1.55
C LYS A 25 8.49 0.62 -0.21
N TRP A 26 7.72 -0.46 -0.14
CA TRP A 26 6.90 -0.90 1.01
C TRP A 26 5.60 -0.13 1.28
N SER A 27 5.34 1.00 0.64
CA SER A 27 4.12 1.79 0.92
C SER A 27 2.85 1.02 0.55
N VAL A 28 2.82 0.44 -0.65
CA VAL A 28 1.70 -0.41 -1.11
C VAL A 28 1.51 -1.64 -0.21
N ASN A 29 2.60 -2.29 0.22
CA ASN A 29 2.52 -3.44 1.14
C ASN A 29 1.84 -3.06 2.46
N ILE A 30 2.26 -1.95 3.08
CA ILE A 30 1.69 -1.48 4.35
C ILE A 30 0.22 -1.09 4.17
N LEU A 31 -0.12 -0.40 3.08
CA LEU A 31 -1.50 -0.02 2.79
C LEU A 31 -2.39 -1.24 2.58
N ARG A 32 -1.94 -2.22 1.78
CA ARG A 32 -2.62 -3.51 1.58
C ARG A 32 -2.85 -4.24 2.91
N ASP A 33 -1.84 -4.26 3.77
CA ASP A 33 -1.91 -4.89 5.08
C ASP A 33 -2.94 -4.21 5.98
N LEU A 34 -3.05 -2.87 5.93
CA LEU A 34 -4.08 -2.11 6.63
C LEU A 34 -5.49 -2.42 6.10
N PHE A 35 -5.67 -2.53 4.78
CA PHE A 35 -6.95 -2.99 4.19
C PHE A 35 -7.30 -4.41 4.66
N SER A 36 -6.29 -5.28 4.82
CA SER A 36 -6.45 -6.62 5.38
C SER A 36 -6.71 -6.65 6.89
N GLY A 37 -6.90 -5.48 7.53
CA GLY A 37 -7.22 -5.35 8.95
C GLY A 37 -6.03 -5.43 9.90
N ARG A 38 -4.78 -5.46 9.41
CA ARG A 38 -3.59 -5.41 10.26
C ARG A 38 -3.44 -4.00 10.82
N LYS A 39 -3.15 -3.88 12.12
CA LYS A 39 -3.13 -2.58 12.80
C LYS A 39 -1.84 -2.32 13.58
N ARG A 40 -1.12 -3.35 14.01
CA ARG A 40 0.02 -3.19 14.92
C ARG A 40 1.32 -3.29 14.16
N PHE A 41 2.36 -2.65 14.71
CA PHE A 41 3.70 -2.62 14.12
C PHE A 41 4.23 -4.02 13.78
N LYS A 42 4.04 -4.99 14.69
CA LYS A 42 4.48 -6.38 14.49
C LYS A 42 3.71 -7.07 13.37
N ASP A 43 2.41 -6.81 13.22
CA ASP A 43 1.57 -7.45 12.21
C ASP A 43 2.11 -7.18 10.78
N PHE A 44 2.70 -5.99 10.55
CA PHE A 44 3.33 -5.62 9.28
C PHE A 44 4.68 -6.31 9.05
N LEU A 45 5.49 -6.50 10.10
CA LEU A 45 6.75 -7.23 9.99
C LEU A 45 6.51 -8.71 9.71
N ASP A 46 5.54 -9.30 10.42
CA ASP A 46 5.16 -10.70 10.24
C ASP A 46 4.62 -10.95 8.81
N ALA A 47 3.91 -9.98 8.24
CA ALA A 47 3.41 -10.04 6.86
C ALA A 47 4.50 -9.82 5.79
N ASN A 48 5.63 -9.19 6.14
CA ASN A 48 6.65 -8.78 5.19
C ASN A 48 8.05 -9.11 5.71
N PRO A 49 8.53 -10.37 5.59
CA PRO A 49 9.78 -10.82 6.22
C PRO A 49 11.04 -10.05 5.81
N LYS A 50 11.05 -9.41 4.64
CA LYS A 50 12.18 -8.60 4.14
C LYS A 50 12.11 -7.12 4.58
N LEU A 51 11.04 -6.72 5.26
CA LEU A 51 10.86 -5.35 5.76
C LEU A 51 11.54 -5.20 7.11
N SER A 52 12.57 -4.35 7.19
CA SER A 52 13.24 -4.08 8.45
C SER A 52 12.44 -3.12 9.34
N THR A 53 12.60 -3.25 10.66
CA THR A 53 12.02 -2.33 11.67
C THR A 53 12.30 -0.86 11.36
N LYS A 54 13.54 -0.53 10.97
CA LYS A 54 13.94 0.84 10.62
C LYS A 54 13.15 1.35 9.41
N MET A 55 13.01 0.53 8.38
CA MET A 55 12.30 0.90 7.16
C MET A 55 10.79 1.03 7.42
N LEU A 56 10.19 0.09 8.16
CA LEU A 56 8.77 0.16 8.53
C LEU A 56 8.47 1.43 9.33
N SER A 57 9.28 1.74 10.34
CA SER A 57 9.13 2.97 11.13
C SER A 57 9.21 4.23 10.25
N ALA A 58 10.17 4.28 9.32
CA ALA A 58 10.27 5.39 8.38
C ALA A 58 9.05 5.50 7.46
N ARG A 59 8.55 4.36 6.94
CA ARG A 59 7.39 4.34 6.04
C ARG A 59 6.10 4.74 6.74
N LEU A 60 5.85 4.23 7.95
CA LEU A 60 4.66 4.59 8.72
C LEU A 60 4.63 6.10 9.02
N LYS A 61 5.77 6.68 9.41
CA LYS A 61 5.89 8.14 9.61
C LYS A 61 5.63 8.94 8.34
N GLU A 62 6.13 8.49 7.18
CA GLU A 62 5.87 9.15 5.90
C GLU A 62 4.39 9.06 5.49
N LEU A 63 3.78 7.89 5.60
CA LEU A 63 2.36 7.69 5.29
C LEU A 63 1.44 8.48 6.24
N GLU A 64 1.82 8.61 7.51
CA GLU A 64 1.11 9.42 8.51
C GLU A 64 1.23 10.91 8.18
N ARG A 65 2.44 11.39 7.92
CA ARG A 65 2.70 12.78 7.49
C ARG A 65 1.91 13.14 6.23
N ASP A 66 1.88 12.23 5.26
CA ASP A 66 1.18 12.42 3.99
C ASP A 66 -0.34 12.17 4.10
N ARG A 67 -0.84 11.90 5.32
CA ARG A 67 -2.25 11.70 5.71
C ARG A 67 -2.92 10.51 5.04
N PHE A 68 -2.18 9.46 4.67
CA PHE A 68 -2.78 8.19 4.23
C PHE A 68 -3.19 7.32 5.41
N ILE A 69 -2.44 7.40 6.51
CA ILE A 69 -2.72 6.65 7.73
C ILE A 69 -2.76 7.58 8.93
N GLU A 70 -3.34 7.09 10.02
CA GLU A 70 -3.30 7.73 11.33
C GLU A 70 -2.81 6.72 12.38
N LYS A 71 -2.09 7.22 13.38
CA LYS A 71 -1.63 6.43 14.52
C LYS A 71 -2.50 6.73 15.73
N LYS A 72 -3.08 5.70 16.33
CA LYS A 72 -3.84 5.78 17.58
C LYS A 72 -3.11 5.03 18.68
N VAL A 73 -2.92 5.68 19.82
CA VAL A 73 -2.49 4.99 21.04
C VAL A 73 -3.72 4.41 21.71
N VAL A 74 -3.73 3.10 21.88
CA VAL A 74 -4.80 2.38 22.57
C VAL A 74 -4.39 2.24 24.03
N SER A 75 -5.25 2.74 24.92
CA SER A 75 -5.07 2.70 26.37
C SER A 75 -5.29 1.29 26.93
N THR A 76 -4.41 0.36 26.56
CA THR A 76 -4.30 -0.98 27.14
C THR A 76 -3.08 -1.06 28.07
N THR A 77 -2.97 -2.16 28.82
CA THR A 77 -1.74 -2.52 29.55
C THR A 77 -1.15 -3.77 28.89
N PRO A 78 -0.02 -3.69 28.18
CA PRO A 78 0.79 -2.49 27.89
C PRO A 78 0.11 -1.54 26.88
N LEU A 79 0.55 -0.28 26.83
CA LEU A 79 0.10 0.69 25.83
C LEU A 79 0.52 0.23 24.43
N ILE A 80 -0.45 0.11 23.52
CA ILE A 80 -0.21 -0.36 22.15
C ILE A 80 -0.51 0.76 21.16
N ALA A 81 0.35 0.92 20.16
CA ALA A 81 0.06 1.79 19.02
C ALA A 81 -0.58 0.97 17.90
N GLU A 82 -1.74 1.44 17.43
CA GLU A 82 -2.43 0.94 16.25
C GLU A 82 -2.36 1.98 15.13
N TYR A 83 -2.36 1.49 13.90
CA TYR A 83 -2.40 2.29 12.68
C TYR A 83 -3.70 1.99 11.94
N GLY A 84 -4.29 3.02 11.34
CA GLY A 84 -5.52 2.93 10.56
C GLY A 84 -5.44 3.77 9.29
N LEU A 85 -6.24 3.41 8.27
CA LEU A 85 -6.37 4.22 7.06
C LEU A 85 -7.21 5.47 7.37
N THR A 86 -6.76 6.63 6.89
CA THR A 86 -7.60 7.83 6.85
C THR A 86 -8.61 7.72 5.70
N GLN A 87 -9.49 8.73 5.53
CA GLN A 87 -10.33 8.83 4.33
C GLN A 87 -9.49 8.88 3.04
N LYS A 88 -8.37 9.63 3.03
CA LYS A 88 -7.44 9.67 1.89
C LYS A 88 -6.79 8.31 1.64
N GLY A 89 -6.41 7.59 2.69
CA GLY A 89 -5.89 6.22 2.58
C GLY A 89 -6.89 5.25 1.99
N ARG A 90 -8.14 5.30 2.45
CA ARG A 90 -9.23 4.44 1.95
C ARG A 90 -9.53 4.67 0.48
N ALA A 91 -9.39 5.89 -0.03
CA ALA A 91 -9.60 6.20 -1.45
C ALA A 91 -8.59 5.52 -2.41
N LEU A 92 -7.59 4.80 -1.90
CA LEU A 92 -6.66 4.00 -2.71
C LEU A 92 -7.20 2.61 -3.05
N ASP A 93 -8.29 2.16 -2.43
CA ASP A 93 -8.92 0.85 -2.66
C ASP A 93 -9.06 0.51 -4.15
N ARG A 94 -9.67 1.39 -4.93
CA ARG A 94 -9.88 1.20 -6.37
C ARG A 94 -8.57 1.19 -7.14
N ILE A 95 -7.60 2.00 -6.76
CA ILE A 95 -6.28 2.04 -7.41
C ILE A 95 -5.55 0.71 -7.17
N LEU A 96 -5.55 0.21 -5.94
CA LEU A 96 -4.93 -1.08 -5.61
C LEU A 96 -5.63 -2.25 -6.31
N TYR A 97 -6.95 -2.17 -6.45
CA TYR A 97 -7.72 -3.16 -7.21
C TYR A 97 -7.33 -3.17 -8.68
N GLU A 98 -7.30 -2.00 -9.35
CA GLU A 98 -6.93 -1.92 -10.78
C GLU A 98 -5.47 -2.31 -11.04
N LEU A 99 -4.55 -2.00 -10.11
CA LEU A 99 -3.18 -2.51 -10.18
C LEU A 99 -3.14 -4.04 -10.11
N SER A 100 -4.00 -4.64 -9.29
CA SER A 100 -4.10 -6.11 -9.16
C SER A 100 -4.69 -6.74 -10.44
N VAL A 101 -5.73 -6.12 -11.01
CA VAL A 101 -6.30 -6.52 -12.32
C VAL A 101 -5.24 -6.48 -13.41
N PHE A 102 -4.50 -5.37 -13.49
CA PHE A 102 -3.43 -5.21 -14.47
C PHE A 102 -2.38 -6.31 -14.34
N SER A 103 -1.90 -6.56 -13.11
CA SER A 103 -0.89 -7.60 -12.84
C SER A 103 -1.37 -9.00 -13.23
N ILE A 104 -2.59 -9.37 -12.85
CA ILE A 104 -3.19 -10.68 -13.15
C ILE A 104 -3.37 -10.90 -14.66
N ASN A 105 -3.60 -9.83 -15.42
CA ASN A 105 -3.84 -9.91 -16.86
C ASN A 105 -2.58 -9.82 -17.70
N HIS A 106 -1.58 -9.05 -17.25
CA HIS A 106 -0.45 -8.65 -18.09
C HIS A 106 0.93 -9.01 -17.52
N CYS A 107 1.05 -9.34 -16.23
CA CYS A 107 2.32 -9.68 -15.58
C CYS A 107 2.45 -11.20 -15.31
N CYS A 108 1.75 -12.04 -16.06
CA CYS A 108 1.71 -13.50 -15.87
C CYS A 108 3.08 -14.19 -15.91
N ASP A 109 4.11 -13.59 -16.53
CA ASP A 109 5.45 -14.16 -16.56
C ASP A 109 6.13 -14.16 -15.16
N GLU A 110 5.68 -13.29 -14.25
CA GLU A 110 6.19 -13.17 -12.89
C GLU A 110 5.33 -13.90 -11.84
N VAL A 111 4.05 -14.13 -12.15
CA VAL A 111 3.03 -14.68 -11.21
C VAL A 111 2.65 -16.14 -11.55
N GLY A 112 3.17 -16.67 -12.66
CA GLY A 112 2.74 -17.95 -13.23
C GLY A 112 1.47 -17.78 -14.07
N ARG A 113 1.34 -18.54 -15.17
CA ARG A 113 0.17 -18.45 -16.06
C ARG A 113 -1.08 -18.92 -15.33
N LEU A 114 -1.93 -17.98 -14.92
CA LEU A 114 -3.23 -18.25 -14.30
C LEU A 114 -4.29 -18.60 -15.36
N THR A 115 -5.07 -19.64 -15.11
CA THR A 115 -6.28 -19.95 -15.87
C THR A 115 -7.38 -18.91 -15.61
N PRO A 116 -8.40 -18.78 -16.47
CA PRO A 116 -9.51 -17.85 -16.24
C PRO A 116 -10.17 -18.00 -14.87
N ALA A 117 -10.40 -19.24 -14.41
CA ALA A 117 -10.97 -19.52 -13.10
C ALA A 117 -10.05 -19.06 -11.93
N GLN A 118 -8.73 -19.23 -12.08
CA GLN A 118 -7.76 -18.75 -11.08
C GLN A 118 -7.71 -17.22 -11.04
N LYS A 119 -7.81 -16.55 -12.19
CA LYS A 119 -7.88 -15.09 -12.27
C LYS A 119 -9.11 -14.55 -11.55
N GLU A 120 -10.28 -15.13 -11.82
CA GLU A 120 -11.54 -14.74 -11.19
C GLU A 120 -11.49 -14.93 -9.67
N LYS A 121 -10.99 -16.08 -9.21
CA LYS A 121 -10.79 -16.34 -7.78
C LYS A 121 -9.86 -15.30 -7.14
N ALA A 122 -8.71 -15.03 -7.75
CA ALA A 122 -7.75 -14.05 -7.24
C ALA A 122 -8.36 -12.64 -7.15
N LEU A 123 -9.12 -12.21 -8.16
CA LEU A 123 -9.80 -10.91 -8.15
C LEU A 123 -10.90 -10.84 -7.08
N SER A 124 -11.64 -11.92 -6.86
CA SER A 124 -12.62 -12.00 -5.77
C SER A 124 -11.97 -11.84 -4.40
N GLU A 125 -10.81 -12.46 -4.18
CA GLU A 125 -10.05 -12.33 -2.94
C GLU A 125 -9.55 -10.90 -2.74
N VAL A 126 -9.04 -10.26 -3.80
CA VAL A 126 -8.58 -8.86 -3.75
C VAL A 126 -9.74 -7.91 -3.44
N ARG A 127 -10.93 -8.10 -4.04
CA ARG A 127 -12.12 -7.28 -3.70
C ARG A 127 -12.49 -7.42 -2.24
N GLY A 128 -12.57 -8.65 -1.74
CA GLY A 128 -12.87 -8.92 -0.32
C GLY A 128 -11.86 -8.29 0.63
N MET A 129 -10.57 -8.35 0.29
CA MET A 129 -9.49 -7.71 1.05
C MET A 129 -9.61 -6.18 1.08
N LEU A 130 -10.01 -5.57 -0.04
CA LEU A 130 -10.12 -4.11 -0.16
C LEU A 130 -11.47 -3.55 0.31
N GLY A 131 -12.45 -4.42 0.58
CA GLY A 131 -13.81 -4.03 0.96
C GLY A 131 -14.62 -3.45 -0.22
N LEU A 132 -14.33 -3.90 -1.44
CA LEU A 132 -14.98 -3.49 -2.69
C LEU A 132 -16.13 -4.43 -3.10
#